data_AF-A0A0Q7XCC8-F1
#
_entry.id   AF-A0A0Q7XCC8-F1
#
_cell.length_a   1.000
_cell.length_b   1.000
_cell.length_c   1.000
_cell.angle_alpha   90.00
_cell.angle_beta   90.00
_cell.angle_gamma   90.00
#
_symmetry.space_group_name_H-M   'P 1'
#
loop_
_entity.id
_entity.type
_entity.pdbx_description
1 polymer ?
#
loop_
_entity_poly.entity_id
_entity_poly.type
_entity_poly.pdbx_seq_one_letter_code
_entity_poly.pdbx_strand_id
1 'polypeptide(L)'
;MKNIIVAASITFNFASACYAQAPLTDEATLQIVSAKLLELQESNQRLLNATNPNIMKRLMIESLETVHELQAELAESRFIKVRGFAVTAQGAISVDLEYIEEQ
;
A
#
# COMPACT_ATOMS: atom_id res chain seq x y z
N MET A 1 3.78 24.70 -12.68
CA MET A 1 3.13 23.48 -12.17
C MET A 1 4.04 22.31 -12.53
N LYS A 2 4.74 21.70 -11.56
CA LYS A 2 5.65 20.59 -11.81
C LYS A 2 5.05 19.33 -11.19
N ASN A 3 4.63 18.41 -12.05
CA ASN A 3 4.14 17.09 -11.65
C ASN A 3 5.36 16.21 -11.35
N ILE A 4 5.45 15.71 -10.12
CA ILE A 4 6.44 14.70 -9.74
C ILE A 4 5.79 13.34 -9.99
N ILE A 5 6.34 12.61 -10.96
CA ILE A 5 6.04 11.20 -11.19
C ILE A 5 6.83 10.42 -10.14
N VAL A 6 6.15 9.86 -9.14
CA VAL A 6 6.76 8.95 -8.19
C VAL A 6 6.73 7.56 -8.81
N ALA A 7 7.81 7.22 -9.51
CA ALA A 7 8.15 5.83 -9.79
C ALA A 7 8.32 5.11 -8.44
N ALA A 8 7.82 3.87 -8.35
CA ALA A 8 7.99 3.00 -7.20
C ALA A 8 9.48 2.74 -6.95
N SER A 9 10.10 3.65 -6.21
CA SER A 9 11.33 3.46 -5.48
C SER A 9 10.90 3.54 -4.03
N ILE A 10 10.93 2.41 -3.32
CA ILE A 10 10.93 2.42 -1.87
C ILE A 10 12.30 3.00 -1.47
N THR A 11 12.42 4.31 -1.59
CA THR A 11 13.45 5.06 -0.90
C THR A 11 12.85 5.33 0.47
N PHE A 12 13.26 4.55 1.47
CA PHE A 12 13.11 4.92 2.88
C PHE A 12 13.86 6.23 3.08
N ASN A 13 13.19 7.35 2.80
CA ASN A 13 13.76 8.67 2.91
C ASN A 13 13.66 9.09 4.38
N PHE A 14 14.61 8.63 5.20
CA PHE A 14 14.92 9.31 6.46
C PHE A 14 15.57 10.65 6.10
N ALA A 15 14.75 11.67 5.81
CA ALA A 15 15.24 13.01 5.55
C ALA A 15 14.46 14.05 6.39
N SER A 16 15.04 14.30 7.56
CA SER A 16 14.98 15.55 8.34
C SER A 16 13.61 16.09 8.77
N ALA A 17 12.96 15.38 9.69
CA ALA A 17 12.42 16.07 10.86
C ALA A 17 13.43 15.88 12.00
N CYS A 18 13.97 16.99 12.50
CA CYS A 18 14.81 17.03 13.69
C CYS A 18 14.12 16.23 14.82
N TYR A 19 14.79 15.22 15.38
CA TYR A 19 14.31 14.46 16.55
C TYR A 19 12.86 13.95 16.48
N ALA A 20 12.53 13.09 15.52
CA ALA A 20 11.38 12.21 15.66
C ALA A 20 11.87 10.77 15.62
N GLN A 21 11.86 10.13 16.78
CA GLN A 21 12.07 8.70 16.96
C GLN A 21 11.21 7.96 15.92
N ALA A 22 11.77 7.00 15.18
CA ALA A 22 10.95 6.18 14.29
C ALA A 22 9.76 5.65 15.12
N PRO A 23 8.51 5.80 14.66
CA PRO A 23 7.36 5.32 15.41
C PRO A 23 7.63 3.87 15.78
N LEU A 24 7.46 3.52 17.06
CA LEU A 24 7.67 2.16 17.59
C LEU A 24 6.61 1.22 17.00
N THR A 25 6.70 0.93 15.70
CA THR A 25 5.88 -0.07 15.05
C THR A 25 6.55 -1.42 15.30
N ASP A 26 5.78 -2.42 15.71
CA ASP A 26 6.28 -3.77 15.84
C ASP A 26 6.71 -4.33 14.48
N GLU A 27 7.83 -5.04 14.46
CA GLU A 27 8.42 -5.60 13.25
C GLU A 27 7.44 -6.51 12.49
N ALA A 28 6.55 -7.20 13.23
CA ALA A 28 5.50 -8.03 12.66
C ALA A 28 4.50 -7.23 11.81
N THR A 29 4.00 -6.09 12.29
CA THR A 29 3.12 -5.20 11.49
C THR A 29 3.81 -4.70 10.24
N LEU A 30 5.10 -4.32 10.32
CA LEU A 30 5.85 -3.88 9.14
C LEU A 30 6.03 -5.00 8.11
N GLN A 31 6.26 -6.24 8.55
CA GLN A 31 6.36 -7.40 7.67
C GLN A 31 5.03 -7.69 6.97
N ILE A 32 3.91 -7.65 7.71
CA ILE A 32 2.55 -7.79 7.17
C ILE A 32 2.28 -6.75 6.08
N VAL A 33 2.51 -5.48 6.39
CA VAL A 33 2.31 -4.36 5.45
C VAL A 33 3.16 -4.58 4.20
N SER A 34 4.44 -4.93 4.38
CA SER A 34 5.36 -5.13 3.26
C SER A 34 4.92 -6.30 2.36
N ALA A 35 4.47 -7.41 2.95
CA ALA A 35 3.99 -8.56 2.21
C ALA A 35 2.75 -8.22 1.36
N LYS A 36 1.75 -7.57 1.97
CA LYS A 36 0.51 -7.20 1.27
C LYS A 36 0.72 -6.14 0.19
N LEU A 37 1.62 -5.17 0.41
CA LEU A 37 1.99 -4.20 -0.62
C LEU A 37 2.72 -4.85 -1.80
N LEU A 38 3.53 -5.88 -1.55
CA LEU A 38 4.19 -6.64 -2.61
C LEU A 38 3.18 -7.44 -3.45
N GLU A 39 2.22 -8.12 -2.81
CA GLU A 39 1.12 -8.82 -3.49
C GLU A 39 0.31 -7.86 -4.38
N LEU A 40 -0.01 -6.67 -3.87
CA LEU A 40 -0.69 -5.62 -4.64
C LEU A 40 0.14 -5.14 -5.82
N GLN A 41 1.45 -4.94 -5.63
CA GLN A 41 2.35 -4.52 -6.69
C GLN A 41 2.41 -5.56 -7.82
N GLU A 42 2.49 -6.85 -7.49
CA GLU A 42 2.47 -7.93 -8.48
C GLU A 42 1.14 -7.97 -9.25
N SER A 43 0.01 -7.88 -8.54
CA SER A 43 -1.32 -7.90 -9.16
C SER A 43 -1.52 -6.71 -10.10
N ASN A 44 -1.09 -5.52 -9.68
CA ASN A 44 -1.08 -4.33 -10.52
C ASN A 44 -0.20 -4.51 -11.77
N GLN A 45 0.99 -5.10 -11.63
CA GLN A 45 1.88 -5.34 -12.76
C GLN A 45 1.30 -6.35 -13.75
N ARG A 46 0.65 -7.41 -13.25
CA ARG A 46 -0.06 -8.38 -14.11
C ARG A 46 -1.24 -7.72 -14.81
N LEU A 47 -1.96 -6.82 -14.14
CA LEU A 47 -3.11 -6.12 -14.66
C LEU A 47 -2.72 -5.14 -15.78
N LEU A 48 -1.61 -4.41 -15.63
CA LEU A 48 -1.06 -3.54 -16.68
C LEU A 48 -0.67 -4.32 -17.94
N ASN A 49 -0.29 -5.59 -17.80
CA ASN A 49 0.09 -6.46 -18.92
C ASN A 49 -1.08 -7.30 -19.47
N ALA A 50 -2.23 -7.29 -18.80
CA ALA A 50 -3.37 -8.10 -19.19
C ALA A 50 -4.14 -7.43 -20.33
N THR A 51 -4.34 -8.17 -21.43
CA THR A 51 -5.16 -7.74 -22.57
C THR A 51 -6.55 -8.37 -22.59
N ASN A 52 -6.78 -9.38 -21.74
CA ASN A 52 -8.05 -10.08 -21.63
C ASN A 52 -8.92 -9.47 -20.51
N PRO A 53 -10.13 -8.95 -20.81
CA PRO A 53 -11.01 -8.32 -19.83
C PRO A 53 -11.39 -9.21 -18.64
N ASN A 54 -11.53 -10.53 -18.84
CA ASN A 54 -11.86 -11.46 -17.76
C ASN A 54 -10.69 -11.61 -16.79
N ILE A 55 -9.45 -11.62 -17.30
CA ILE A 55 -8.24 -11.67 -16.48
C ILE A 55 -8.09 -10.35 -15.72
N MET A 56 -8.28 -9.22 -16.38
CA MET A 56 -8.25 -7.90 -15.75
C MET A 56 -9.26 -7.82 -14.60
N LYS A 57 -10.52 -8.21 -14.83
CA LYS A 57 -11.56 -8.21 -13.80
C LYS A 57 -11.16 -9.08 -12.59
N ARG A 58 -10.61 -10.27 -12.83
CA ARG A 58 -10.16 -11.15 -11.75
C ARG A 58 -9.02 -10.52 -10.95
N LEU A 59 -8.01 -9.98 -11.61
CA LEU A 59 -6.88 -9.30 -10.95
C LEU A 59 -7.33 -8.06 -10.15
N MET A 60 -8.33 -7.32 -10.63
CA MET A 60 -8.92 -6.21 -9.87
C MET A 60 -9.61 -6.69 -8.59
N ILE A 61 -10.35 -7.81 -8.66
CA ILE A 61 -10.99 -8.41 -7.48
C ILE A 61 -9.93 -8.89 -6.49
N GLU A 62 -8.94 -9.66 -6.95
CA GLU A 62 -7.81 -10.14 -6.14
C GLU A 62 -7.11 -8.95 -5.45
N SER A 63 -6.85 -7.86 -6.18
CA SER A 63 -6.21 -6.67 -5.60
C SER A 63 -7.09 -6.00 -4.54
N LEU A 64 -8.41 -5.90 -4.75
CA LEU A 64 -9.33 -5.34 -3.75
C LEU A 64 -9.38 -6.21 -2.49
N GLU A 65 -9.38 -7.53 -2.65
CA GLU A 65 -9.32 -8.49 -1.54
C GLU A 65 -8.04 -8.30 -0.73
N THR A 66 -6.87 -8.15 -1.38
CA THR A 66 -5.62 -7.86 -0.67
C THR A 66 -5.69 -6.56 0.15
N VAL A 67 -6.34 -5.51 -0.35
CA VAL A 67 -6.55 -4.27 0.43
C VAL A 67 -7.45 -4.51 1.63
N HIS A 68 -8.52 -5.27 1.48
CA HIS A 68 -9.43 -5.58 2.59
C HIS A 68 -8.77 -6.47 3.65
N GLU A 69 -7.93 -7.42 3.24
CA GLU A 69 -7.11 -8.21 4.16
C GLU A 69 -6.14 -7.32 4.92
N LEU A 70 -5.43 -6.43 4.22
CA LEU A 70 -4.53 -5.47 4.87
C LEU A 70 -5.28 -4.55 5.85
N GLN A 71 -6.50 -4.11 5.50
CA GLN A 71 -7.38 -3.37 6.42
C GLN A 71 -7.73 -4.17 7.67
N ALA A 72 -8.07 -5.45 7.52
CA ALA A 72 -8.43 -6.31 8.63
C ALA A 72 -7.23 -6.62 9.54
N GLU A 73 -6.07 -6.91 8.96
CA GLU A 73 -4.83 -7.17 9.70
C GLU A 73 -4.35 -5.92 10.47
N LEU A 74 -4.54 -4.73 9.89
CA LEU A 74 -4.20 -3.46 10.54
C LEU A 74 -5.31 -2.89 11.44
N ALA A 75 -6.49 -3.53 11.53
CA ALA A 75 -7.61 -3.01 12.31
C ALA A 75 -7.26 -2.88 13.81
N GLU A 76 -6.53 -3.88 14.32
CA GLU A 76 -6.07 -3.95 15.71
C GLU A 76 -4.68 -3.30 15.91
N SER A 77 -4.04 -2.85 14.82
CA SER A 77 -2.75 -2.16 14.91
C SER A 77 -2.94 -0.78 15.54
N ARG A 78 -2.09 -0.49 16.55
CA ARG A 78 -2.03 0.82 17.21
C ARG A 78 -1.11 1.80 16.50
N PHE A 79 -0.36 1.34 15.50
CA PHE A 79 0.72 2.10 14.88
C PHE A 79 0.40 2.51 13.45
N ILE A 80 -0.27 1.64 12.68
CA ILE A 80 -0.55 1.87 11.26
C ILE A 80 -2.00 1.49 10.97
N LYS A 81 -2.70 2.33 10.21
CA LYS A 81 -4.00 2.01 9.64
C LYS A 81 -4.04 2.29 8.15
N VAL A 82 -4.93 1.59 7.46
CA VAL A 82 -5.30 1.96 6.09
C VAL A 82 -6.26 3.14 6.18
N ARG A 83 -5.80 4.31 5.73
CA ARG A 83 -6.62 5.52 5.65
C ARG A 83 -7.60 5.45 4.48
N GLY A 84 -7.18 4.83 3.39
CA GLY A 84 -7.99 4.69 2.19
C GLY A 84 -7.25 3.94 1.09
N PHE A 85 -7.91 3.80 -0.05
CA PHE A 85 -7.32 3.30 -1.27
C PHE A 85 -7.95 3.99 -2.48
N ALA A 86 -7.23 4.02 -3.59
CA ALA A 86 -7.70 4.56 -4.85
C ALA A 86 -7.51 3.53 -5.96
N VAL A 87 -8.45 3.52 -6.92
CA VAL A 87 -8.37 2.70 -8.12
C VAL A 87 -8.11 3.62 -9.30
N THR A 88 -7.03 3.37 -10.03
CA THR A 88 -6.67 4.12 -11.23
C THR A 88 -7.64 3.82 -12.38
N ALA A 89 -7.66 4.68 -13.40
CA ALA A 89 -8.46 4.46 -14.61
C ALA A 89 -8.15 3.14 -15.34
N GLN A 90 -6.96 2.58 -15.11
CA GLN A 90 -6.51 1.31 -15.69
C GLN A 90 -6.88 0.11 -14.83
N GLY A 91 -7.38 0.32 -13.59
CA GLY A 91 -7.78 -0.73 -12.65
C GLY A 91 -6.74 -1.06 -11.58
N ALA A 92 -5.52 -0.50 -11.67
CA ALA A 92 -4.49 -0.68 -10.64
C ALA A 92 -4.88 0.06 -9.34
N ILE A 93 -4.51 -0.52 -8.19
CA ILE A 93 -4.91 -0.04 -6.86
C ILE A 93 -3.71 0.54 -6.11
N SER A 94 -3.90 1.70 -5.47
CA SER A 94 -2.96 2.29 -4.51
C SER A 94 -3.60 2.37 -3.14
N VAL A 95 -2.84 2.11 -2.09
CA VAL A 95 -3.29 2.14 -0.69
C VAL A 95 -2.59 3.28 0.04
N ASP A 96 -3.35 4.08 0.78
CA ASP A 96 -2.83 5.11 1.66
C ASP A 96 -2.77 4.58 3.09
N LEU A 97 -1.57 4.54 3.66
CA LEU A 97 -1.32 4.15 5.04
C LEU A 97 -1.11 5.40 5.90
N GLU A 98 -1.66 5.37 7.11
CA GLU A 98 -1.52 6.43 8.11
C GLU A 98 -0.89 5.86 9.37
N TYR A 99 0.17 6.52 9.84
CA TYR A 99 0.78 6.22 11.13
C TYR A 99 -0.02 6.93 12.23
N ILE A 100 -0.37 6.17 13.27
CA ILE A 100 -0.99 6.70 14.47
C ILE A 100 0.14 6.97 15.47
N GLU A 101 0.37 8.23 15.81
CA GLU A 101 1.23 8.57 16.94
C GLU A 101 0.45 8.30 18.24
N GLU A 102 0.95 7.39 19.09
CA GLU A 102 0.49 7.31 20.48
C GLU A 102 0.92 8.61 21.19
N GLN A 103 -0.07 9.40 21.65
CA GLN A 103 0.15 10.54 22.55
C GLN A 103 0.42 10.08 23.99
#